data_AF-A0A4Y4DTB6-F1
#
_entry.id   AF-A0A4Y4DTB6-F1
#
_cell.length_a   1.000
_cell.length_b   1.000
_cell.length_c   1.000
_cell.angle_alpha   90.00
_cell.angle_beta   90.00
_cell.angle_gamma   90.00
#
_symmetry.space_group_name_H-M   'P 1'
#
loop_
_entity.id
_entity.type
_entity.pdbx_description
1 polymer ?
#
loop_
_entity_poly.entity_id
_entity_poly.type
_entity_poly.pdbx_seq_one_letter_code
_entity_poly.pdbx_strand_id
1 'polypeptide(L)'
;MYSNGKNTAHSGEGRLVGNIVTFVIFFVAFCGSLYALSFWTFENAWIPTLACFALVLIAFAVPMHLLRRSESANEIVEAASEFQK
;
A
#
# COMPACT_ATOMS: atom_id res chain seq x y z
N MET A 1 4.47 8.94 -23.39
CA MET A 1 5.89 8.77 -23.77
C MET A 1 6.10 7.27 -23.97
N TYR A 2 6.80 6.87 -25.04
CA TYR A 2 7.21 5.48 -25.23
C TYR A 2 8.67 5.40 -24.80
N SER A 3 9.00 4.47 -23.90
CA SER A 3 10.38 4.11 -23.57
C SER A 3 10.53 2.63 -23.89
N ASN A 4 11.53 2.30 -24.71
CA ASN A 4 11.83 0.93 -25.10
C ASN A 4 10.65 0.14 -25.73
N GLY A 5 9.90 0.78 -26.65
CA GLY A 5 8.85 0.10 -27.43
C GLY A 5 7.55 -0.24 -26.67
N LYS A 6 7.45 0.03 -25.37
CA LYS A 6 6.22 -0.09 -24.57
C LYS A 6 5.71 1.29 -24.12
N ASN A 7 4.39 1.43 -24.03
CA ASN A 7 3.78 2.60 -23.38
C ASN A 7 4.27 2.59 -21.92
N THR A 8 4.94 3.66 -21.48
CA THR A 8 5.33 3.80 -20.07
C THR A 8 4.08 4.07 -19.25
N ALA A 9 3.36 3.01 -18.91
CA ALA A 9 2.18 3.08 -18.06
C ALA A 9 2.64 3.32 -16.62
N HIS A 10 2.71 4.59 -16.22
CA HIS A 10 2.96 4.99 -14.82
C HIS A 10 1.82 4.58 -13.87
N SER A 11 0.73 4.01 -14.41
CA SER A 11 -0.46 3.55 -13.68
C SER A 11 -0.28 2.16 -13.02
N GLY A 12 0.84 1.47 -13.25
CA GLY A 12 1.02 0.11 -12.75
C GLY A 12 0.19 -0.94 -13.51
N GLU A 13 -0.13 -0.67 -14.79
CA GLU A 13 -0.74 -1.65 -15.69
C GLU A 13 0.07 -2.96 -15.67
N GLY A 14 -0.60 -4.08 -15.34
CA GLY A 14 0.01 -5.41 -15.21
C GLY A 14 0.29 -5.89 -13.78
N ARG A 15 0.14 -5.04 -12.75
CA ARG A 15 0.42 -5.40 -11.34
C ARG A 15 -0.86 -5.73 -10.54
N LEU A 16 -1.72 -6.60 -11.07
CA LEU A 16 -3.03 -6.91 -10.47
C LEU A 16 -2.92 -7.40 -9.01
N VAL A 17 -1.99 -8.33 -8.73
CA VAL A 17 -1.79 -8.85 -7.37
C VAL A 17 -1.31 -7.75 -6.41
N GLY A 18 -0.37 -6.91 -6.84
CA GLY A 18 0.12 -5.79 -6.05
C GLY A 18 -0.97 -4.76 -5.74
N ASN A 19 -1.83 -4.47 -6.72
CA ASN A 19 -2.95 -3.55 -6.55
C ASN A 19 -4.00 -4.12 -5.58
N ILE A 20 -4.32 -5.42 -5.67
CA ILE A 20 -5.26 -6.07 -4.74
C ILE A 20 -4.72 -6.06 -3.32
N VAL A 21 -3.45 -6.44 -3.12
CA VAL A 21 -2.82 -6.42 -1.78
C VAL A 21 -2.83 -5.00 -1.20
N THR A 22 -2.47 -4.00 -2.02
CA THR A 22 -2.50 -2.59 -1.62
C THR A 22 -3.91 -2.16 -1.23
N PHE A 23 -4.91 -2.51 -2.04
CA PHE A 23 -6.32 -2.23 -1.76
C PHE A 23 -6.76 -2.84 -0.42
N VAL A 24 -6.48 -4.13 -0.19
CA VAL A 24 -6.88 -4.83 1.04
C VAL A 24 -6.26 -4.16 2.27
N ILE A 25 -4.98 -3.77 2.23
CA ILE A 25 -4.32 -3.13 3.37
C ILE A 25 -4.99 -1.80 3.72
N PHE A 26 -5.23 -0.94 2.73
CA PHE A 26 -5.88 0.36 2.97
C PHE A 26 -7.36 0.20 3.34
N PHE A 27 -8.04 -0.80 2.80
CA PHE A 27 -9.42 -1.10 3.15
C PHE A 27 -9.55 -1.55 4.61
N VAL A 28 -8.65 -2.42 5.10
CA VAL A 28 -8.61 -2.82 6.52
C VAL A 28 -8.30 -1.62 7.42
N ALA A 29 -7.35 -0.75 7.04
CA ALA A 29 -7.05 0.47 7.80
C ALA A 29 -8.26 1.42 7.88
N PHE A 30 -9.01 1.54 6.78
CA PHE A 30 -10.25 2.32 6.72
C PHE A 30 -11.34 1.73 7.64
N CYS A 31 -11.63 0.43 7.53
CA CYS A 31 -12.60 -0.23 8.41
C CYS A 31 -12.19 -0.17 9.88
N GLY A 32 -10.90 -0.33 10.18
CA GLY A 32 -10.36 -0.18 11.53
C GLY A 32 -10.57 1.24 12.08
N SER A 33 -10.47 2.27 11.23
CA SER A 33 -10.72 3.65 11.64
C SER A 33 -12.21 3.87 11.95
N LEU A 34 -13.12 3.36 11.12
CA LEU A 34 -14.57 3.41 11.39
C LEU A 34 -14.94 2.69 12.69
N TYR A 35 -14.33 1.52 12.93
CA TYR A 35 -14.51 0.78 14.18
C TYR A 35 -14.00 1.57 15.39
N ALA A 36 -12.80 2.14 15.31
CA ALA A 36 -12.26 2.98 16.38
C ALA A 36 -13.18 4.18 16.68
N LEU A 37 -13.61 4.90 15.64
CA LEU A 37 -14.53 6.04 15.77
C LEU A 37 -15.87 5.67 16.40
N SER A 38 -16.32 4.42 16.27
CA SER A 38 -17.58 3.95 16.89
C SER A 38 -17.53 3.96 18.43
N PHE A 39 -16.33 3.91 19.03
CA PHE A 39 -16.15 4.02 20.49
C PHE A 39 -15.79 5.43 20.95
N TRP A 40 -15.75 6.40 20.03
CA TRP A 40 -15.39 7.76 20.37
C TRP A 40 -16.54 8.46 21.11
N THR A 41 -16.31 8.74 22.39
CA THR A 41 -17.24 9.43 23.28
C THR A 41 -16.48 10.52 24.04
N PHE A 42 -17.17 11.53 24.58
CA PHE A 42 -16.51 12.60 25.34
C PHE A 42 -15.78 12.10 26.60
N GLU A 43 -16.26 11.01 27.21
CA GLU A 43 -15.65 10.41 28.39
C GLU A 43 -14.42 9.55 28.04
N ASN A 44 -14.37 9.00 26.81
CA ASN A 44 -13.28 8.17 26.34
C ASN A 44 -12.82 8.55 24.93
N ALA A 45 -12.41 9.81 24.76
CA ALA A 45 -11.97 10.34 23.46
C ALA A 45 -10.51 9.94 23.12
N TRP A 46 -9.67 9.73 24.14
CA TRP A 46 -8.23 9.54 23.95
C TRP A 46 -7.88 8.19 23.30
N ILE A 47 -8.47 7.10 23.77
CA ILE A 47 -8.16 5.75 23.27
C ILE A 47 -8.49 5.62 21.77
N PRO A 48 -9.69 6.00 21.31
CA PRO A 48 -10.01 5.90 19.89
C PRO A 48 -9.21 6.88 19.04
N THR A 49 -8.86 8.05 19.57
CA THR A 49 -8.01 9.03 18.87
C THR A 49 -6.60 8.48 18.65
N LEU A 50 -5.97 7.89 19.68
CA LEU A 50 -4.65 7.26 19.57
C LEU A 50 -4.67 6.07 18.61
N ALA A 51 -5.73 5.27 18.63
CA ALA A 51 -5.91 4.17 17.68
C ALA A 51 -5.97 4.68 16.23
N CYS A 52 -6.73 5.74 15.96
CA CYS A 52 -6.76 6.38 14.64
C CYS A 52 -5.39 6.95 14.24
N PHE A 53 -4.65 7.58 15.15
CA PHE A 53 -3.29 8.06 14.87
C PHE A 53 -2.34 6.92 14.50
N ALA A 54 -2.39 5.79 15.22
CA ALA A 54 -1.59 4.61 14.89
C ALA A 54 -1.96 4.06 13.50
N LEU A 55 -3.26 4.00 13.17
CA LEU A 55 -3.72 3.57 11.85
C LEU A 55 -3.24 4.51 10.73
N VAL A 56 -3.21 5.82 10.97
CA VAL A 56 -2.63 6.80 10.04
C VAL A 56 -1.14 6.51 9.84
N LEU A 57 -0.36 6.33 10.91
CA LEU A 57 1.06 6.03 10.79
C LEU A 57 1.30 4.74 10.00
N ILE A 58 0.52 3.70 10.23
CA ILE A 58 0.59 2.45 9.47
C ILE A 58 0.24 2.69 8.00
N ALA A 59 -0.81 3.45 7.72
CA ALA A 59 -1.22 3.78 6.35
C ALA A 59 -0.14 4.55 5.57
N PHE A 60 0.68 5.36 6.24
CA PHE A 60 1.83 6.04 5.63
C PHE A 60 3.09 5.16 5.59
N ALA A 61 3.30 4.31 6.60
CA ALA A 61 4.47 3.44 6.69
C ALA A 61 4.45 2.33 5.62
N VAL A 62 3.30 1.68 5.42
CA VAL A 62 3.13 0.60 4.43
C VAL A 62 3.60 0.99 3.02
N PRO A 63 3.12 2.09 2.40
CA PRO A 63 3.55 2.46 1.05
C PRO A 63 5.02 2.88 1.00
N MET A 64 5.51 3.60 2.01
CA MET A 64 6.91 4.04 2.04
C MET A 64 7.90 2.86 2.15
N HIS A 65 7.56 1.82 2.91
CA HIS A 65 8.53 0.80 3.33
C HIS A 65 8.34 -0.52 2.56
N LEU A 66 7.09 -0.95 2.40
CA LEU A 66 6.76 -2.27 1.85
C LEU A 66 6.51 -2.22 0.34
N LEU A 67 5.71 -1.26 -0.13
CA LEU A 67 5.38 -1.18 -1.56
C LEU A 67 6.59 -0.77 -2.40
N ARG A 68 7.44 0.15 -1.91
CA ARG A 68 8.67 0.56 -2.60
C ARG A 68 9.69 -0.58 -2.77
N ARG A 69 9.81 -1.47 -1.79
CA ARG A 69 10.71 -2.64 -1.86
C ARG A 69 10.18 -3.73 -2.79
N SER A 70 8.86 -3.85 -2.93
CA SER A 70 8.25 -4.82 -3.85
C SER A 70 8.57 -4.51 -5.31
N GLU A 71 8.72 -3.24 -5.67
CA GLU A 71 9.04 -2.80 -7.04
C GLU A 71 10.48 -3.19 -7.41
N SER A 72 11.46 -2.90 -6.55
CA SER A 72 12.86 -3.24 -6.81
C SER A 72 13.12 -4.75 -6.85
N ALA A 73 12.43 -5.55 -6.05
CA ALA A 73 12.55 -7.01 -6.11
C ALA A 73 12.05 -7.58 -7.44
N ASN A 74 10.97 -7.03 -7.98
CA ASN A 74 10.39 -7.49 -9.25
C ASN A 74 11.29 -7.12 -10.44
N GLU A 75 11.87 -5.92 -10.43
CA GLU A 75 12.84 -5.48 -11.45
C GLU A 75 14.08 -6.40 -11.51
N ILE A 76 14.59 -6.85 -10.35
CA ILE A 76 15.74 -7.76 -10.29
C ILE A 76 15.39 -9.15 -10.85
N VAL A 77 14.19 -9.65 -10.58
CA VAL A 77 13.73 -10.96 -11.09
C VAL A 77 13.48 -10.90 -12.60
N GLU A 78 12.88 -9.81 -13.10
CA GLU A 78 12.66 -9.60 -14.53
C GLU A 78 14.01 -9.52 -15.26
N ALA A 79 14.96 -8.73 -14.75
CA ALA A 79 16.31 -8.67 -15.29
C ALA A 79 17.00 -10.05 -15.27
N ALA A 80 16.91 -10.80 -14.17
CA ALA A 80 17.47 -12.15 -14.09
C ALA A 80 16.86 -13.12 -15.10
N SER A 81 15.57 -12.98 -15.42
CA SER A 81 14.89 -13.82 -16.41
C SER A 81 15.30 -13.51 -17.85
N GLU A 82 15.63 -12.25 -18.17
CA GLU A 82 16.18 -11.88 -19.48
C GLU A 82 17.59 -12.46 -19.69
N PHE A 83 18.42 -12.53 -18.65
CA PHE A 83 19.76 -13.16 -18.74
C PHE A 83 19.73 -14.69 -18.89
N GLN A 84 18.58 -15.33 -18.67
CA GLN A 84 18.40 -16.78 -18.80
C GLN A 84 17.79 -17.20 -20.13
N LYS A 85 17.50 -16.25 -21.02
CA LYS A 85 16.89 -16.47 -22.33
C LYS A 85 17.91 -16.25 -23.44
#